data_AF-A0A7J8GCL6-F1
#
_entry.id   AF-A0A7J8GCL6-F1
#
_cell.length_a   1.000
_cell.length_b   1.000
_cell.length_c   1.000
_cell.angle_alpha   90.00
_cell.angle_beta   90.00
_cell.angle_gamma   90.00
#
_symmetry.space_group_name_H-M   'P 1'
#
loop_
_entity.id
_entity.type
_entity.pdbx_description
1 polymer ?
#
loop_
_entity_poly.entity_id
_entity_poly.type
_entity_poly.pdbx_seq_one_letter_code
_entity_poly.pdbx_strand_id
1 'polypeptide(L)' 'MQKNPKVQLWSTYQIRSADWSLEALLYKWDMKCVHIPLESFDADKEDIAESVLPGRHTVEMLVISFAKDSL' A
#
# COMPACT_ATOMS: atom_id res chain seq x y z
N MET A 1 -27.30 -4.85 1.81
CA MET A 1 -26.12 -4.69 0.92
C MET A 1 -25.31 -5.97 0.95
N GLN A 2 -24.99 -6.56 -0.22
CA GLN A 2 -24.02 -7.66 -0.31
C GLN A 2 -22.59 -7.08 -0.26
N LYS A 3 -21.72 -7.67 0.55
CA LYS A 3 -20.29 -7.33 0.60
C LYS A 3 -19.52 -8.30 -0.29
N ASN A 4 -18.50 -7.81 -1.01
CA ASN A 4 -17.60 -8.67 -1.78
C ASN A 4 -16.45 -9.15 -0.88
N PRO A 5 -16.41 -10.43 -0.45
CA PRO A 5 -15.34 -10.94 0.41
C PRO A 5 -14.00 -11.07 -0.32
N LYS A 6 -14.00 -11.06 -1.65
CA LYS A 6 -12.81 -11.13 -2.51
C LYS A 6 -12.34 -9.75 -2.96
N VAL A 7 -12.81 -8.68 -2.33
CA VAL A 7 -12.40 -7.32 -2.69
C VAL A 7 -10.90 -7.14 -2.44
N GLN A 8 -10.25 -6.51 -3.40
CA GLN A 8 -8.87 -6.06 -3.30
C GLN A 8 -8.87 -4.54 -3.50
N LEU A 9 -8.21 -3.82 -2.60
CA LEU A 9 -7.99 -2.40 -2.71
C LEU A 9 -6.54 -2.16 -3.13
N TRP A 10 -6.37 -1.54 -4.28
CA TRP A 10 -5.06 -1.14 -4.80
C TRP A 10 -4.81 0.30 -4.37
N SER A 11 -3.70 0.56 -3.67
CA SER A 11 -3.39 1.88 -3.16
C SER A 11 -1.90 2.15 -3.18
N THR A 12 -1.54 3.37 -3.54
CA THR A 12 -0.22 3.93 -3.26
C THR A 12 -0.23 4.56 -1.87
N TYR A 13 0.85 4.38 -1.12
CA TYR A 13 1.01 4.90 0.24
C TYR A 13 2.39 5.56 0.37
N GLN A 14 2.44 6.77 0.90
CA GLN A 14 3.70 7.44 1.22
C GLN A 14 4.03 7.23 2.69
N ILE A 15 5.19 6.63 2.98
CA ILE A 15 5.68 6.46 4.35
C ILE A 15 6.03 7.83 4.94
N ARG A 16 5.40 8.18 6.06
CA ARG A 16 5.64 9.45 6.77
C ARG A 16 6.43 9.27 8.07
N SER A 17 6.42 8.08 8.64
CA SER A 17 7.20 7.69 9.82
C SER A 17 7.41 6.19 9.79
N ALA A 18 8.62 5.74 10.11
CA ALA A 18 8.93 4.31 10.26
C ALA A 18 8.27 3.71 11.52
N ASP A 19 7.92 4.55 12.51
CA ASP A 19 7.36 4.11 13.78
C ASP A 19 5.84 3.85 13.70
N TRP A 20 5.18 4.38 12.67
CA TRP A 20 3.73 4.29 12.47
C TRP A 20 3.43 3.69 11.10
N SER A 21 3.46 2.35 11.02
CA SER A 21 3.18 1.64 9.77
C SER A 21 1.67 1.44 9.55
N LEU A 22 1.26 1.58 8.29
CA LEU A 22 -0.08 1.22 7.83
C LEU A 22 -0.39 -0.26 8.12
N GLU A 23 0.61 -1.14 8.00
CA GLU A 23 0.46 -2.58 8.19
C GLU A 23 -0.02 -2.94 9.61
N ALA A 24 0.45 -2.23 10.64
CA ALA A 24 0.01 -2.46 12.02
C ALA A 24 -1.49 -2.14 12.20
N LEU A 25 -2.02 -1.17 11.44
CA LEU A 25 -3.45 -0.85 11.43
C LEU A 25 -4.24 -1.91 10.65
N LEU A 26 -3.74 -2.33 9.49
CA LEU A 26 -4.36 -3.40 8.69
C LEU A 26 -4.49 -4.69 9.51
N TYR A 27 -3.44 -5.07 10.24
CA TYR A 27 -3.47 -6.22 11.13
C TYR A 27 -4.55 -6.10 12.21
N LYS A 28 -4.69 -4.93 12.85
CA LYS A 28 -5.76 -4.67 13.84
C LYS A 28 -7.18 -4.77 13.26
N TRP A 29 -7.32 -4.62 11.95
CA TRP A 29 -8.61 -4.68 11.24
C TRP A 29 -8.87 -6.03 10.55
N ASP A 30 -8.09 -7.07 10.86
CA ASP A 30 -8.15 -8.38 10.17
C ASP A 30 -7.95 -8.27 8.64
N MET A 31 -7.08 -7.34 8.24
CA MET A 31 -6.68 -7.11 6.86
C MET A 31 -5.20 -7.42 6.66
N LYS A 32 -4.81 -7.68 5.42
CA LYS A 32 -3.43 -7.87 4.99
C LYS A 32 -3.13 -6.99 3.80
N CYS A 33 -1.85 -6.73 3.56
CA CYS A 33 -1.37 -6.11 2.33
C CYS A 33 -0.24 -6.91 1.71
N VAL A 34 -0.09 -6.79 0.40
CA VAL A 34 1.05 -7.28 -0.37
C VAL A 34 1.68 -6.09 -1.09
N HIS A 35 2.99 -5.95 -0.95
CA HIS A 35 3.76 -4.94 -1.68
C HIS A 35 3.92 -5.34 -3.13
N ILE A 36 3.60 -4.41 -4.03
CA ILE A 36 3.83 -4.57 -5.47
C ILE A 36 5.09 -3.77 -5.83
N PRO A 37 6.08 -4.40 -6.48
CA PRO A 37 7.29 -3.70 -6.91
C PRO A 37 6.96 -2.53 -7.84
N LEU A 38 7.44 -1.33 -7.49
CA LEU A 38 7.24 -0.12 -8.31
C LEU A 38 7.95 -0.20 -9.68
N GLU A 39 9.01 -1.01 -9.79
CA GLU A 39 9.71 -1.30 -11.04
C GLU A 39 8.75 -1.83 -12.13
N SER A 40 7.72 -2.59 -11.74
CA SER A 40 6.71 -3.09 -12.69
C SER A 40 5.88 -1.98 -13.35
N PHE A 41 5.95 -0.76 -12.81
CA PHE A 41 5.29 0.45 -13.31
C PHE A 41 6.28 1.53 -13.78
N ASP A 42 7.59 1.23 -13.87
CA ASP A 42 8.66 2.22 -14.13
C ASP A 42 8.62 3.42 -13.14
N ALA A 43 8.23 3.13 -11.89
CA ALA A 43 7.98 4.12 -10.83
C ALA A 43 8.95 3.98 -9.64
N ASP A 44 10.08 3.29 -9.82
CA ASP A 44 11.14 3.07 -8.83
C ASP A 44 12.22 4.16 -8.84
N LYS A 45 12.01 5.23 -9.61
CA LYS A 45 12.87 6.41 -9.67
C LYS A 45 12.61 7.33 -8.48
N GLU A 46 13.60 8.14 -8.10
CA GLU A 46 13.46 9.12 -7.01
C GLU A 46 12.41 10.21 -7.31
N ASP A 47 12.19 10.49 -8.59
CA ASP A 47 11.26 11.50 -9.06
C ASP A 47 9.81 10.97 -9.04
N ILE A 48 8.95 11.63 -8.26
CA ILE A 48 7.52 11.34 -8.28
C ILE A 48 6.90 12.20 -9.38
N ALA A 49 6.41 11.55 -10.45
CA ALA A 49 5.81 12.23 -11.60
C ALA A 49 6.74 13.31 -12.21
N GLU A 50 8.03 12.96 -12.38
CA GLU A 50 9.08 13.86 -12.92
C GLU A 50 9.35 15.10 -12.06
N SER A 51 8.84 15.12 -10.82
CA SER A 51 9.05 16.20 -9.86
C SER A 51 10.02 15.76 -8.75
N VAL A 52 11.07 16.55 -8.57
CA VAL A 52 11.99 16.43 -7.44
C VAL A 52 11.32 17.02 -6.22
N LEU A 53 10.56 16.20 -5.49
CA LEU A 53 9.95 16.64 -4.23
C LEU A 53 11.02 16.72 -3.13
N PRO A 54 11.08 17.83 -2.37
CA PRO A 54 12.08 17.99 -1.32
C PRO A 54 11.79 17.07 -0.12
N GLY A 55 12.72 16.16 0.14
CA GLY A 55 12.67 15.21 1.25
C GLY A 55 12.77 13.77 0.76
N ARG A 56 13.21 12.85 1.63
CA ARG A 56 13.12 11.42 1.32
C ARG A 56 11.65 11.02 1.36
N HIS A 57 11.12 10.59 0.23
CA HIS A 57 9.75 10.12 0.10
C HIS A 57 9.78 8.68 -0.37
N THR A 58 9.54 7.74 0.54
CA THR A 58 9.34 6.35 0.16
C THR A 58 7.86 6.16 -0.11
N VAL A 59 7.54 5.84 -1.37
CA VAL A 59 6.20 5.44 -1.79
C VAL A 59 6.18 3.92 -1.92
N GLU A 60 5.08 3.31 -1.50
CA GLU A 60 4.82 1.89 -1.61
C GLU A 60 3.53 1.69 -2.40
N MET A 61 3.49 0.63 -3.21
CA MET A 61 2.27 0.18 -3.87
C MET A 61 1.77 -1.07 -3.14
N LEU A 62 0.52 -1.03 -2.70
CA LEU A 62 -0.06 -2.06 -1.84
C LEU A 62 -1.35 -2.61 -2.46
N VAL A 63 -1.51 -3.92 -2.39
CA VAL A 63 -2.80 -4.59 -2.58
C VAL A 63 -3.30 -5.05 -1.22
N ILE A 64 -4.37 -4.42 -0.75
CA ILE A 64 -4.99 -4.67 0.54
C ILE A 64 -6.19 -5.60 0.36
N SER A 65 -6.32 -6.61 1.21
CA SER A 65 -7.45 -7.53 1.24
C SER A 65 -7.76 -7.98 2.67
N PHE A 66 -8.86 -8.71 2.87
CA PHE A 66 -9.09 -9.40 4.14
C PHE A 66 -7.99 -10.44 4.40
N ALA A 67 -7.60 -10.61 5.67
CA ALA A 67 -6.56 -11.57 6.07
C ALA A 67 -7.03 -13.02 5.90
N LYS A 68 -8.32 -13.26 6.17
CA LYS A 68 -9.01 -14.53 5.94
C LYS A 68 -9.87 -14.40 4.69
N ASP A 69 -9.84 -15.41 3.81
CA ASP A 69 -10.89 -15.56 2.82
C ASP A 69 -12.21 -15.68 3.59
N SER A 70 -13.08 -14.69 3.48
CA SER A 70 -14.36 -14.76 4.18
C SER A 70 -15.13 -15.93 3.56
N LEU A 71 -15.28 -17.01 4.34
CA LEU A 71 -16.13 -18.17 4.03
C LEU A 71 -17.58 -17.73 3.81
#